data_AF-A0A133ZZ99-F1
#
_entry.id   AF-A0A133ZZ99-F1
#
_cell.length_a   1.000
_cell.length_b   1.000
_cell.length_c   1.000
_cell.angle_alpha   90.00
_cell.angle_beta   90.00
_cell.angle_gamma   90.00
#
_symmetry.space_group_name_H-M   'P 1'
#
loop_
_entity.id
_entity.type
_entity.pdbx_description
1 polymer ?
#
loop_
_entity_poly.entity_id
_entity_poly.type
_entity_poly.pdbx_seq_one_letter_code
_entity_poly.pdbx_strand_id
1 'polypeptide(L)'
;IGNKLYKKNGKLERIIESFETLSKYTTDRAGKLNVVGDSDDNLVDRKHYSNMIQLLQIFSSLSYFDGNLLGIRPTIGNSKNKYIVKAVKEDYDIVLSYKKYKSFINFGNISIYGRYKNLNMRVKHPVIGNVEKFDVLKYVAPSVVGKVVDKLFDLNMLSREFELWGTNVIVYDIDIHTPEGFSYGFYPMYKIYNIDDMDTKRYIDRFNEYFLPGGEYEEERDKVGYNPDNPISEEDFAERIDEINNMVYELFEVRYH
;
A
#
# COMPACT_ATOMS: atom_id res chain seq x y z
N ILE A 1 6.22 0.02 23.38
CA ILE A 1 6.35 -1.38 22.90
C ILE A 1 7.70 -1.48 22.20
N GLY A 2 8.65 -2.24 22.76
CA GLY A 2 10.09 -2.09 22.51
C GLY A 2 10.64 -2.73 21.23
N ASN A 3 11.78 -2.20 20.79
CA ASN A 3 12.61 -2.65 19.67
C ASN A 3 12.91 -4.15 19.75
N LYS A 4 12.11 -4.98 19.05
CA LYS A 4 12.59 -6.27 18.59
C LYS A 4 13.54 -6.00 17.42
N LEU A 5 14.82 -6.31 17.61
CA LEU A 5 15.80 -6.42 16.53
C LEU A 5 15.26 -7.39 15.46
N TYR A 6 14.58 -6.84 14.45
CA TYR A 6 14.30 -7.54 13.20
C TYR A 6 15.65 -7.80 12.52
N LYS A 7 16.02 -9.07 12.38
CA LYS A 7 17.19 -9.45 11.59
C LYS A 7 16.85 -9.14 10.13
N LYS A 8 17.38 -8.03 9.60
CA LYS A 8 17.21 -7.60 8.20
C LYS A 8 17.43 -8.77 7.25
N ASN A 9 16.45 -9.08 6.40
CA ASN A 9 16.61 -10.08 5.35
C ASN A 9 17.13 -9.39 4.09
N GLY A 10 18.45 -9.34 3.91
CA GLY A 10 19.09 -8.64 2.79
C GLY A 10 18.70 -9.17 1.40
N LYS A 11 18.12 -10.38 1.28
CA LYS A 11 17.55 -10.83 0.00
C LYS A 11 16.25 -10.13 -0.32
N LEU A 12 15.44 -9.84 0.70
CA LEU A 12 14.15 -9.19 0.56
C LEU A 12 14.35 -7.70 0.24
N GLU A 13 15.29 -7.03 0.93
CA GLU A 13 15.71 -5.66 0.59
C GLU A 13 16.16 -5.57 -0.87
N ARG A 14 17.04 -6.48 -1.34
CA ARG A 14 17.47 -6.50 -2.75
C ARG A 14 16.33 -6.74 -3.75
N ILE A 15 15.32 -7.54 -3.39
CA ILE A 15 14.14 -7.74 -4.24
C ILE A 15 13.32 -6.44 -4.31
N ILE A 16 13.08 -5.80 -3.16
CA ILE A 16 12.38 -4.51 -3.10
C ILE A 16 13.15 -3.46 -3.91
N GLU A 17 14.44 -3.29 -3.67
CA GLU A 17 15.32 -2.37 -4.42
C GLU A 17 15.28 -2.65 -5.93
N SER A 18 15.25 -3.93 -6.34
CA SER A 18 15.17 -4.31 -7.75
C SER A 18 13.82 -3.94 -8.36
N PHE A 19 12.72 -4.15 -7.64
CA PHE A 19 11.41 -3.73 -8.10
C PHE A 19 11.24 -2.21 -8.07
N GLU A 20 11.81 -1.50 -7.11
CA GLU A 20 11.85 -0.03 -7.08
C GLU A 20 12.66 0.51 -8.26
N THR A 21 13.80 -0.09 -8.56
CA THR A 21 14.63 0.26 -9.73
C THR A 21 13.86 -0.03 -11.03
N LEU A 22 13.20 -1.18 -11.12
CA LEU A 22 12.38 -1.52 -12.28
C LEU A 22 11.19 -0.57 -12.41
N SER A 23 10.56 -0.19 -11.30
CA SER A 23 9.50 0.81 -11.26
C SER A 23 10.03 2.13 -11.81
N LYS A 24 11.14 2.66 -11.28
CA LYS A 24 11.79 3.87 -11.78
C LYS A 24 12.10 3.82 -13.27
N TYR A 25 12.59 2.68 -13.77
CA TYR A 25 12.84 2.51 -15.21
C TYR A 25 11.54 2.54 -16.02
N THR A 26 10.49 1.87 -15.55
CA THR A 26 9.17 1.87 -16.20
C THR A 26 8.57 3.28 -16.21
N THR A 27 8.70 4.03 -15.12
CA THR A 27 8.20 5.41 -15.01
C THR A 27 9.02 6.41 -15.83
N ASP A 28 10.35 6.27 -15.86
CA ASP A 28 11.23 7.09 -16.71
C ASP A 28 10.99 6.84 -18.21
N ARG A 29 10.75 5.57 -18.57
CA ARG A 29 10.36 5.20 -19.94
C ARG A 29 8.98 5.75 -20.28
N ALA A 30 8.02 5.63 -19.37
CA ALA A 30 6.68 6.18 -19.51
C ALA A 30 6.71 7.71 -19.74
N GLY A 31 7.49 8.44 -18.94
CA GLY A 31 7.63 9.91 -19.08
C GLY A 31 8.32 10.36 -20.38
N LYS A 32 9.07 9.48 -21.05
CA LYS A 32 9.71 9.75 -22.36
C LYS A 32 8.79 9.43 -23.55
N LEU A 33 7.80 8.57 -23.35
CA LEU A 33 6.88 8.12 -24.38
C LEU A 33 5.64 9.01 -24.44
N ASN A 34 5.80 10.33 -24.65
CA ASN A 34 4.71 11.28 -24.95
C ASN A 34 3.98 10.91 -26.27
N VAL A 35 3.39 9.73 -26.35
CA VAL A 35 2.69 9.18 -27.50
C VAL A 35 1.34 8.73 -26.98
N VAL A 36 0.42 9.69 -26.91
CA VAL A 36 -1.00 9.38 -26.85
C VAL A 36 -1.36 8.72 -28.18
N GLY A 37 -1.67 7.42 -28.17
CA GLY A 37 -2.17 6.76 -29.37
C GLY A 37 -1.78 5.30 -29.52
N ASP A 38 -2.31 4.44 -28.65
CA ASP A 38 -3.13 3.30 -29.09
C ASP A 38 -3.85 2.73 -27.86
N SER A 39 -5.17 2.62 -27.92
CA SER A 39 -6.01 2.34 -26.75
C SER A 39 -5.73 0.98 -26.10
N ASP A 40 -5.17 0.03 -26.85
CA ASP A 40 -4.89 -1.33 -26.39
C ASP A 40 -3.52 -1.48 -25.71
N ASP A 41 -2.48 -0.80 -26.22
CA ASP A 41 -1.13 -0.84 -25.63
C ASP A 41 -1.09 -0.12 -24.27
N ASN A 42 -1.82 0.99 -24.14
CA ASN A 42 -1.99 1.69 -22.85
C ASN A 42 -2.67 0.80 -21.79
N LEU A 43 -3.59 -0.08 -22.18
CA LEU A 43 -4.25 -1.01 -21.27
C LEU A 43 -3.29 -2.10 -20.77
N VAL A 44 -2.42 -2.59 -21.67
CA VAL A 44 -1.40 -3.60 -21.36
C VAL A 44 -0.36 -3.02 -20.39
N ASP A 45 0.16 -1.83 -20.67
CA ASP A 45 1.14 -1.17 -19.80
C ASP A 45 0.55 -0.81 -18.44
N ARG A 46 -0.71 -0.35 -18.40
CA ARG A 46 -1.44 -0.12 -17.14
C ARG A 46 -1.58 -1.39 -16.31
N LYS A 47 -1.86 -2.51 -16.96
CA LYS A 47 -1.94 -3.83 -16.32
C LYS A 47 -0.57 -4.29 -15.83
N HIS A 48 0.50 -4.05 -16.57
CA HIS A 48 1.85 -4.37 -16.11
C HIS A 48 2.25 -3.55 -14.89
N TYR A 49 1.99 -2.24 -14.91
CA TYR A 49 2.31 -1.35 -13.79
C TYR A 49 1.52 -1.69 -12.53
N SER A 50 0.20 -1.91 -12.64
CA SER A 50 -0.62 -2.35 -11.51
C SER A 50 -0.19 -3.72 -10.96
N ASN A 51 0.20 -4.67 -11.80
CA ASN A 51 0.75 -5.94 -11.33
C ASN A 51 2.11 -5.75 -10.61
N MET A 52 2.97 -4.86 -11.11
CA MET A 52 4.24 -4.52 -10.45
C MET A 52 4.01 -3.92 -9.07
N ILE A 53 3.08 -2.97 -8.94
CA ILE A 53 2.69 -2.38 -7.66
C ILE A 53 2.20 -3.47 -6.70
N GLN A 54 1.34 -4.39 -7.17
CA GLN A 54 0.83 -5.47 -6.33
C GLN A 54 1.94 -6.41 -5.83
N LEU A 55 2.92 -6.73 -6.68
CA LEU A 55 4.09 -7.53 -6.30
C LEU A 55 4.99 -6.79 -5.32
N LEU A 56 5.27 -5.51 -5.56
CA LEU A 56 5.99 -4.64 -4.63
C LEU A 56 5.36 -4.63 -3.25
N GLN A 57 4.03 -4.49 -3.19
CA GLN A 57 3.28 -4.49 -1.94
C GLN A 57 3.35 -5.85 -1.23
N ILE A 58 3.33 -6.97 -1.96
CA ILE A 58 3.55 -8.30 -1.39
C ILE A 58 4.91 -8.37 -0.70
N PHE A 59 5.99 -8.04 -1.41
CA PHE A 59 7.33 -8.16 -0.84
C PHE A 59 7.55 -7.21 0.33
N SER A 60 7.08 -5.96 0.22
CA SER A 60 7.12 -4.98 1.31
C SER A 60 6.36 -5.48 2.55
N SER A 61 5.18 -6.06 2.36
CA SER A 61 4.36 -6.61 3.46
C SER A 61 4.96 -7.87 4.06
N LEU A 62 5.57 -8.74 3.26
CA LEU A 62 6.35 -9.86 3.76
C LEU A 62 7.51 -9.36 4.62
N SER A 63 8.25 -8.33 4.19
CA SER A 63 9.31 -7.69 4.99
C SER A 63 8.80 -7.27 6.37
N TYR A 64 7.68 -6.56 6.38
CA TYR A 64 7.12 -5.93 7.56
C TYR A 64 6.50 -6.94 8.53
N PHE A 65 5.69 -7.89 8.04
CA PHE A 65 4.92 -8.81 8.87
C PHE A 65 5.62 -10.13 9.18
N ASP A 66 6.35 -10.70 8.21
CA ASP A 66 6.96 -12.03 8.37
C ASP A 66 8.07 -12.31 7.32
N GLY A 67 9.18 -11.56 7.38
CA GLY A 67 10.25 -11.60 6.38
C GLY A 67 11.00 -12.94 6.30
N ASN A 68 10.75 -13.86 7.22
CA ASN A 68 11.27 -15.23 7.20
C ASN A 68 10.56 -16.11 6.16
N LEU A 69 9.38 -15.72 5.69
CA LEU A 69 8.58 -16.53 4.77
C LEU A 69 9.28 -16.81 3.43
N LEU A 70 10.11 -15.88 2.95
CA LEU A 70 10.87 -16.04 1.69
C LEU A 70 12.08 -16.98 1.81
N GLY A 71 12.54 -17.25 3.03
CA GLY A 71 13.69 -18.12 3.27
C GLY A 71 13.33 -19.62 3.33
N ILE A 72 12.04 -19.93 3.27
CA ILE A 72 11.54 -21.29 3.44
C ILE A 72 11.72 -22.05 2.13
N ARG A 73 12.53 -23.13 2.16
CA ARG A 73 12.60 -24.04 1.04
C ARG A 73 11.24 -24.77 0.89
N PRO A 74 10.63 -24.80 -0.31
CA PRO A 74 9.47 -25.65 -0.55
C PRO A 74 9.92 -27.10 -0.42
N THR A 75 9.60 -27.74 0.72
CA THR A 75 9.84 -29.17 0.87
C THR A 75 8.70 -29.92 0.22
N ILE A 76 8.96 -30.48 -0.95
CA ILE A 76 8.07 -31.43 -1.60
C ILE A 76 8.18 -32.76 -0.83
N GLY A 77 7.08 -33.20 -0.22
CA GLY A 77 6.96 -34.49 0.46
C GLY A 77 7.25 -34.47 1.97
N ASN A 78 6.34 -35.10 2.72
CA ASN A 78 6.34 -35.39 4.17
C ASN A 78 6.00 -34.24 5.14
N SER A 79 4.68 -34.06 5.30
CA SER A 79 3.81 -33.74 6.46
C SER A 79 4.34 -33.38 7.88
N LYS A 80 5.57 -32.92 8.07
CA LYS A 80 6.05 -32.36 9.36
C LYS A 80 6.69 -30.97 9.25
N ASN A 81 6.63 -30.32 8.09
CA ASN A 81 7.36 -29.08 7.86
C ASN A 81 6.55 -27.82 8.20
N LYS A 82 7.24 -26.89 8.86
CA LYS A 82 6.71 -25.73 9.60
C LYS A 82 5.97 -24.68 8.76
N TYR A 83 5.93 -24.75 7.44
CA TYR A 83 5.31 -23.69 6.64
C TYR A 83 4.76 -24.21 5.31
N ILE A 84 3.51 -23.89 5.02
CA ILE A 84 2.87 -24.04 3.71
C ILE A 84 2.58 -22.62 3.28
N VAL A 85 3.31 -22.08 2.31
CA VAL A 85 2.96 -20.80 1.68
C VAL A 85 2.19 -21.15 0.40
N LYS A 86 0.89 -20.86 0.37
CA LYS A 86 0.05 -21.00 -0.82
C LYS A 86 -0.32 -19.62 -1.30
N ALA A 87 0.05 -19.28 -2.53
CA ALA A 87 -0.44 -18.09 -3.21
C ALA A 87 -1.63 -18.48 -4.09
N VAL A 88 -2.76 -17.80 -3.93
CA VAL A 88 -3.94 -17.97 -4.78
C VAL A 88 -4.37 -16.60 -5.27
N LYS A 89 -4.75 -16.53 -6.54
CA LYS A 89 -5.44 -15.37 -7.08
C LYS A 89 -6.94 -15.55 -6.83
N GLU A 90 -7.52 -14.64 -6.06
CA GLU A 90 -8.96 -14.61 -5.77
C GLU A 90 -9.49 -13.30 -6.37
N ASP A 91 -10.28 -13.41 -7.43
CA ASP A 91 -10.65 -12.30 -8.33
C ASP A 91 -9.41 -11.59 -8.91
N TYR A 92 -9.10 -10.39 -8.43
CA TYR A 92 -7.90 -9.62 -8.78
C TYR A 92 -6.88 -9.55 -7.63
N ASP A 93 -7.26 -10.00 -6.44
CA ASP A 93 -6.41 -9.97 -5.25
C ASP A 93 -5.48 -11.17 -5.23
N ILE A 94 -4.37 -11.02 -4.50
CA ILE A 94 -3.46 -12.12 -4.21
C ILE A 94 -3.59 -12.47 -2.73
N VAL A 95 -3.90 -13.72 -2.43
CA VAL A 95 -3.97 -14.25 -1.06
C VAL A 95 -2.80 -15.20 -0.84
N LEU A 96 -1.97 -14.86 0.14
CA LEU A 96 -0.89 -15.70 0.65
C LEU A 96 -1.35 -16.35 1.96
N SER A 97 -1.67 -17.64 1.91
CA SER A 97 -1.97 -18.43 3.09
C SER A 97 -0.67 -19.01 3.67
N TYR A 98 -0.43 -18.82 4.96
CA TYR A 98 0.75 -19.33 5.65
C TYR A 98 0.47 -19.64 7.12
N LYS A 99 1.39 -20.39 7.77
CA LYS A 99 1.30 -20.73 9.19
C LYS A 99 2.35 -19.96 9.99
N LYS A 100 1.95 -19.35 11.11
CA LYS A 100 2.86 -18.63 12.01
C LYS A 100 2.88 -19.26 13.40
N TYR A 101 4.07 -19.58 13.91
CA TYR A 101 4.21 -20.09 15.28
C TYR A 101 4.23 -18.95 16.28
N LYS A 102 3.32 -18.96 17.25
CA LYS A 102 3.39 -18.07 18.41
C LYS A 102 4.31 -18.72 19.45
N SER A 103 5.43 -18.10 19.81
CA SER A 103 6.15 -18.53 21.01
C SER A 103 5.31 -18.16 22.24
N PHE A 104 5.09 -19.13 23.13
CA PHE A 104 4.35 -18.89 24.38
C PHE A 104 5.29 -18.82 25.58
N ILE A 105 6.52 -19.32 25.44
CA ILE A 105 7.59 -19.14 26.42
C ILE A 105 8.89 -18.81 25.68
N ASN A 106 9.60 -17.78 26.10
CA ASN A 106 10.96 -17.45 25.64
C ASN A 106 11.91 -17.52 26.84
N PHE A 107 12.91 -18.40 26.79
CA PHE A 107 14.01 -18.51 27.74
C PHE A 107 15.33 -18.17 27.05
N GLY A 108 15.76 -16.91 27.11
CA GLY A 108 16.98 -16.45 26.44
C GLY A 108 16.93 -16.75 24.93
N ASN A 109 17.84 -17.60 24.44
CA ASN A 109 17.91 -18.02 23.04
C ASN A 109 16.98 -19.20 22.67
N ILE A 110 16.21 -19.72 23.63
CA ILE A 110 15.30 -20.85 23.44
C ILE A 110 13.86 -20.34 23.44
N SER A 111 13.14 -20.54 22.34
CA SER A 111 11.71 -20.25 22.23
C SER A 111 10.91 -21.55 22.20
N ILE A 112 9.98 -21.71 23.14
CA ILE A 112 8.99 -22.79 23.11
C ILE A 112 7.79 -22.29 22.31
N TYR A 113 7.59 -22.92 21.15
CA TYR A 113 6.54 -22.55 20.20
C TYR A 113 5.24 -23.30 20.51
N GLY A 114 4.13 -22.55 20.55
CA GLY A 114 2.81 -23.05 20.87
C GLY A 114 2.07 -23.52 19.62
N ARG A 115 0.74 -23.52 19.68
CA ARG A 115 -0.10 -23.80 18.50
C ARG A 115 0.20 -22.80 17.37
N TYR A 116 0.14 -23.28 16.13
CA TYR A 116 0.25 -22.43 14.94
C TYR A 116 -1.02 -21.60 14.77
N LYS A 117 -0.87 -20.39 14.23
CA LYS A 117 -1.96 -19.62 13.63
C LYS A 117 -1.98 -19.89 12.13
N ASN A 118 -3.16 -20.10 11.57
CA ASN A 118 -3.34 -20.11 10.12
C ASN A 118 -3.63 -18.67 9.70
N LEU A 119 -2.75 -18.06 8.92
CA LEU A 119 -2.84 -16.67 8.51
C LEU A 119 -3.08 -16.55 7.01
N ASN A 120 -3.92 -15.60 6.63
CA ASN A 120 -4.00 -15.11 5.26
C ASN A 120 -3.44 -13.69 5.23
N MET A 121 -2.50 -13.43 4.33
CA MET A 121 -2.14 -12.10 3.88
C MET A 121 -2.83 -11.87 2.54
N ARG A 122 -3.85 -11.01 2.53
CA ARG A 122 -4.55 -10.63 1.30
C ARG A 122 -4.03 -9.28 0.83
N VAL A 123 -3.52 -9.24 -0.38
CA VAL A 123 -3.00 -8.05 -1.05
C VAL A 123 -3.96 -7.64 -2.16
N LYS A 124 -4.57 -6.46 -1.98
CA LYS A 124 -5.57 -5.95 -2.91
C LYS A 124 -4.95 -5.58 -4.25
N HIS A 125 -5.67 -5.82 -5.34
CA HIS A 125 -5.28 -5.25 -6.62
C HIS A 125 -5.22 -3.71 -6.53
N PRO A 126 -4.14 -3.08 -7.04
CA PRO A 126 -4.03 -1.64 -7.03
C PRO A 126 -5.14 -1.00 -7.84
N VAL A 127 -5.66 0.11 -7.33
CA VAL A 127 -6.77 0.85 -7.92
C VAL A 127 -6.48 2.33 -7.77
N ILE A 128 -6.81 3.08 -8.82
CA ILE A 128 -6.62 4.53 -8.83
C ILE A 128 -7.79 5.18 -8.09
N GLY A 129 -7.49 6.10 -7.18
CA GLY A 129 -8.50 6.95 -6.53
C GLY A 129 -9.56 6.18 -5.73
N ASN A 130 -9.31 4.93 -5.35
CA ASN A 130 -10.33 4.12 -4.66
C ASN A 130 -9.77 2.98 -3.79
N VAL A 131 -9.09 3.32 -2.70
CA VAL A 131 -8.53 2.31 -1.77
C VAL A 131 -9.61 1.64 -0.91
N GLU A 132 -10.75 2.30 -0.74
CA GLU A 132 -11.85 1.91 0.18
C GLU A 132 -12.57 0.60 -0.15
N LYS A 133 -12.55 0.10 -1.41
CA LYS A 133 -13.23 -1.17 -1.76
C LYS A 133 -12.72 -2.42 -1.02
N PHE A 134 -11.85 -2.28 -0.03
CA PHE A 134 -11.45 -3.38 0.81
C PHE A 134 -12.57 -3.67 1.81
N ASP A 135 -13.40 -4.66 1.47
CA ASP A 135 -14.48 -5.14 2.33
C ASP A 135 -13.89 -5.97 3.48
N VAL A 136 -13.22 -5.26 4.40
CA VAL A 136 -12.56 -5.80 5.60
C VAL A 136 -13.53 -6.69 6.38
N LEU A 137 -14.82 -6.33 6.39
CA LEU A 137 -15.91 -7.05 7.05
C LEU A 137 -16.09 -8.49 6.53
N LYS A 138 -15.66 -8.81 5.31
CA LYS A 138 -15.68 -10.19 4.80
C LYS A 138 -14.65 -11.10 5.46
N TYR A 139 -13.58 -10.54 6.01
CA TYR A 139 -12.40 -11.31 6.40
C TYR A 139 -12.10 -11.22 7.89
N VAL A 140 -12.57 -10.16 8.56
CA VAL A 140 -12.35 -9.97 9.99
C VAL A 140 -13.63 -9.59 10.72
N ALA A 141 -13.67 -9.95 12.00
CA ALA A 141 -14.85 -9.79 12.84
C ALA A 141 -15.25 -8.30 12.99
N PRO A 142 -16.57 -7.98 12.97
CA PRO A 142 -17.07 -6.60 13.10
C PRO A 142 -16.53 -5.84 14.31
N SER A 143 -16.28 -6.53 15.43
CA SER A 143 -15.80 -5.94 16.69
C SER A 143 -14.42 -5.28 16.62
N VAL A 144 -13.65 -5.53 15.55
CA VAL A 144 -12.28 -5.02 15.36
C VAL A 144 -12.10 -4.25 14.05
N VAL A 145 -13.18 -4.06 13.28
CA VAL A 145 -13.15 -3.48 11.92
C VAL A 145 -13.08 -1.95 11.92
N GLY A 146 -13.70 -1.27 12.90
CA GLY A 146 -13.84 0.19 12.90
C GLY A 146 -12.54 0.94 12.64
N LYS A 147 -11.47 0.64 13.39
CA LYS A 147 -10.16 1.30 13.22
C LYS A 147 -9.51 1.06 11.85
N VAL A 148 -9.77 -0.09 11.22
CA VAL A 148 -9.24 -0.39 9.89
C VAL A 148 -10.05 0.35 8.83
N VAL A 149 -11.36 0.48 9.02
CA VAL A 149 -12.25 1.23 8.14
C VAL A 149 -11.94 2.72 8.18
N ASP A 150 -11.78 3.31 9.37
CA ASP A 150 -11.43 4.73 9.51
C ASP A 150 -10.12 5.04 8.76
N LYS A 151 -9.10 4.21 8.98
CA LYS A 151 -7.82 4.38 8.27
C LYS A 151 -7.95 4.17 6.75
N LEU A 152 -8.80 3.26 6.29
CA LEU A 152 -9.04 3.07 4.85
C LEU A 152 -9.77 4.27 4.23
N PHE A 153 -10.65 4.93 4.99
CA PHE A 153 -11.35 6.13 4.58
C PHE A 153 -10.37 7.28 4.35
N ASP A 154 -9.50 7.57 5.32
CA ASP A 154 -8.48 8.61 5.20
C ASP A 154 -7.59 8.38 3.97
N LEU A 155 -7.08 7.15 3.83
CA LEU A 155 -6.26 6.73 2.70
C LEU A 155 -7.00 6.86 1.36
N ASN A 156 -8.31 6.62 1.35
CA ASN A 156 -9.11 6.77 0.15
C ASN A 156 -9.29 8.24 -0.24
N MET A 157 -9.46 9.15 0.72
CA MET A 157 -9.52 10.58 0.45
C MET A 157 -8.21 11.08 -0.17
N LEU A 158 -7.08 10.70 0.42
CA LEU A 158 -5.76 11.01 -0.11
C LEU A 158 -5.56 10.47 -1.53
N SER A 159 -5.94 9.20 -1.75
CA SER A 159 -5.85 8.56 -3.06
C SER A 159 -6.66 9.30 -4.12
N ARG A 160 -7.81 9.85 -3.75
CA ARG A 160 -8.72 10.57 -4.66
C ARG A 160 -8.23 11.97 -4.98
N GLU A 161 -7.76 12.70 -3.99
CA GLU A 161 -7.30 14.08 -4.19
C GLU A 161 -6.11 14.15 -5.15
N PHE A 162 -5.23 13.13 -5.12
CA PHE A 162 -4.01 13.08 -5.92
C PHE A 162 -3.99 12.01 -7.03
N GLU A 163 -5.14 11.35 -7.28
CA GLU A 163 -5.29 10.23 -8.24
C GLU A 163 -4.16 9.18 -8.13
N LEU A 164 -3.88 8.74 -6.92
CA LEU A 164 -2.82 7.76 -6.64
C LEU A 164 -3.29 6.34 -6.96
N TRP A 165 -2.36 5.50 -7.43
CA TRP A 165 -2.52 4.05 -7.37
C TRP A 165 -2.38 3.59 -5.92
N GLY A 166 -3.50 3.22 -5.31
CA GLY A 166 -3.52 2.71 -3.96
C GLY A 166 -3.73 1.20 -3.90
N THR A 167 -3.00 0.54 -3.01
CA THR A 167 -3.18 -0.86 -2.64
C THR A 167 -3.12 -1.00 -1.11
N ASN A 168 -3.69 -2.07 -0.59
CA ASN A 168 -3.63 -2.38 0.82
C ASN A 168 -3.51 -3.87 1.07
N VAL A 169 -3.05 -4.18 2.28
CA VAL A 169 -2.81 -5.53 2.75
C VAL A 169 -3.43 -5.68 4.13
N ILE A 170 -4.19 -6.75 4.30
CA ILE A 170 -4.58 -7.23 5.61
C ILE A 170 -3.95 -8.60 5.85
N VAL A 171 -3.41 -8.78 7.04
CA VAL A 171 -3.05 -10.09 7.57
C VAL A 171 -4.08 -10.44 8.63
N TYR A 172 -4.70 -11.60 8.53
CA TYR A 172 -5.68 -12.06 9.52
C TYR A 172 -5.55 -13.54 9.82
N ASP A 173 -5.93 -13.91 11.04
CA ASP A 173 -6.08 -15.30 11.45
C ASP A 173 -7.37 -15.88 10.86
N ILE A 174 -7.23 -16.95 10.08
CA ILE A 174 -8.34 -17.58 9.34
C ILE A 174 -9.29 -18.30 10.30
N ASP A 175 -8.78 -18.83 11.41
CA ASP A 175 -9.59 -19.66 12.30
C ASP A 175 -10.52 -18.79 13.16
N ILE A 176 -10.04 -17.62 13.58
CA ILE A 176 -10.76 -16.72 14.50
C ILE A 176 -11.14 -15.37 13.87
N HIS A 177 -10.80 -15.14 12.60
CA HIS A 177 -11.15 -13.95 11.81
C HIS A 177 -10.72 -12.64 12.50
N THR A 178 -9.50 -12.60 13.04
CA THR A 178 -8.93 -11.41 13.69
C THR A 178 -7.80 -10.80 12.87
N PRO A 179 -7.74 -9.47 12.72
CA PRO A 179 -6.62 -8.82 12.04
C PRO A 179 -5.35 -8.95 12.89
N GLU A 180 -4.27 -9.39 12.24
CA GLU A 180 -2.91 -9.43 12.79
C GLU A 180 -2.05 -8.27 12.30
N GLY A 181 -2.47 -7.60 11.21
CA GLY A 181 -1.72 -6.50 10.63
C GLY A 181 -2.44 -5.87 9.45
N PHE A 182 -2.16 -4.59 9.23
CA PHE A 182 -2.63 -3.82 8.09
C PHE A 182 -1.49 -2.97 7.53
N SER A 183 -1.33 -2.92 6.22
CA SER A 183 -0.42 -2.00 5.53
C SER A 183 -1.06 -1.48 4.24
N TYR A 184 -0.51 -0.41 3.71
CA TYR A 184 -0.96 0.20 2.45
C TYR A 184 0.25 0.64 1.63
N GLY A 185 0.01 0.93 0.37
CA GLY A 185 1.00 1.50 -0.55
C GLY A 185 0.33 2.44 -1.51
N PHE A 186 0.96 3.59 -1.74
CA PHE A 186 0.59 4.56 -2.76
C PHE A 186 1.70 4.72 -3.78
N TYR A 187 1.30 4.86 -5.03
CA TYR A 187 2.20 5.03 -6.15
C TYR A 187 1.62 6.10 -7.09
N PRO A 188 2.47 6.95 -7.68
CA PRO A 188 2.00 7.97 -8.61
C PRO A 188 1.35 7.34 -9.85
N MET A 189 0.33 8.02 -10.36
CA MET A 189 -0.22 7.81 -11.69
C MET A 189 0.51 8.71 -12.68
N TYR A 190 0.93 8.13 -13.80
CA TYR A 190 1.57 8.85 -14.91
C TYR A 190 0.60 9.04 -16.08
N LYS A 191 0.82 10.09 -16.88
CA LYS A 191 -0.05 10.51 -17.99
C LYS A 191 -0.39 9.38 -18.95
N ILE A 192 0.56 8.49 -19.24
CA ILE A 192 0.37 7.34 -20.14
C ILE A 192 -0.74 6.37 -19.68
N TYR A 193 -1.14 6.44 -18.41
CA TYR A 193 -2.18 5.58 -17.82
C TYR A 193 -3.54 6.28 -17.74
N ASN A 194 -3.64 7.54 -18.20
CA ASN A 194 -4.83 8.37 -18.14
C ASN A 194 -5.24 8.84 -19.55
N ILE A 195 -6.56 8.92 -19.79
CA ILE A 195 -7.14 9.44 -21.02
C ILE A 195 -7.12 10.99 -21.02
N ASP A 196 -7.17 11.60 -19.82
CA ASP A 196 -7.29 13.05 -19.65
C ASP A 196 -5.93 13.79 -19.63
N ASP A 197 -4.82 13.10 -19.95
CA ASP A 197 -3.44 13.61 -19.89
C ASP A 197 -3.02 14.22 -18.53
N MET A 198 -3.73 13.84 -17.46
CA MET A 198 -3.42 14.23 -16.09
C MET A 198 -2.64 13.13 -15.37
N ASP A 199 -1.62 13.53 -14.61
CA ASP A 199 -0.82 12.69 -13.72
C ASP A 199 -0.87 13.19 -12.28
N THR A 200 -0.38 12.39 -11.33
CA THR A 200 -0.31 12.75 -9.91
C THR A 200 0.39 14.09 -9.69
N LYS A 201 1.45 14.38 -10.44
CA LYS A 201 2.15 15.66 -10.37
C LYS A 201 1.20 16.83 -10.66
N ARG A 202 0.39 16.75 -11.71
CA ARG A 202 -0.58 17.81 -12.03
C ARG A 202 -1.67 17.95 -10.95
N TYR A 203 -2.05 16.87 -10.27
CA TYR A 203 -2.95 16.95 -9.12
C TYR A 203 -2.29 17.64 -7.92
N ILE A 204 -1.01 17.37 -7.66
CA ILE A 204 -0.23 18.08 -6.64
C ILE A 204 -0.15 19.59 -6.97
N ASP A 205 0.17 19.93 -8.22
CA ASP A 205 0.23 21.33 -8.66
C ASP A 205 -1.12 22.03 -8.44
N ARG A 206 -2.23 21.40 -8.82
CA ARG A 206 -3.58 21.94 -8.60
C ARG A 206 -3.91 22.09 -7.12
N PHE A 207 -3.52 21.12 -6.29
CA PHE A 207 -3.73 21.21 -4.84
C PHE A 207 -2.99 22.42 -4.26
N ASN A 208 -1.74 22.66 -4.68
CA ASN A 208 -1.00 23.85 -4.27
C ASN A 208 -1.68 25.14 -4.77
N GLU A 209 -2.14 25.17 -6.03
CA GLU A 209 -2.85 26.31 -6.64
C GLU A 209 -4.09 26.74 -5.85
N TYR A 210 -4.81 25.80 -5.20
CA TYR A 210 -5.96 26.13 -4.35
C TYR A 210 -5.64 27.15 -3.26
N PHE A 211 -4.44 27.08 -2.68
CA PHE A 211 -4.10 27.85 -1.50
C PHE A 211 -3.19 29.02 -1.80
N LEU A 212 -2.64 29.16 -3.01
CA LEU A 212 -1.81 30.31 -3.42
C LEU A 212 -2.65 31.60 -3.55
N PRO A 213 -2.03 32.79 -3.63
CA PRO A 213 -2.76 34.05 -3.81
C PRO A 213 -3.70 34.02 -5.03
N GLY A 214 -4.98 34.34 -4.81
CA GLY A 214 -6.05 34.24 -5.80
C GLY A 214 -6.61 32.82 -6.01
N GLY A 215 -6.16 31.85 -5.21
CA GLY A 215 -6.64 30.47 -5.22
C GLY A 215 -8.01 30.31 -4.55
N GLU A 216 -8.73 29.26 -4.93
CA GLU A 216 -10.11 28.99 -4.48
C GLU A 216 -10.25 28.89 -2.95
N TYR A 217 -9.21 28.41 -2.27
CA TYR A 217 -9.19 28.17 -0.83
C TYR A 217 -8.09 28.98 -0.13
N GLU A 218 -7.68 30.12 -0.70
CA GLU A 218 -6.66 30.99 -0.11
C GLU A 218 -6.99 31.38 1.35
N GLU A 219 -8.25 31.73 1.62
CA GLU A 219 -8.70 32.17 2.96
C GLU A 219 -8.68 31.03 4.00
N GLU A 220 -8.74 29.77 3.54
CA GLU A 220 -8.80 28.58 4.40
C GLU A 220 -7.42 27.93 4.59
N ARG A 221 -6.36 28.52 4.02
CA ARG A 221 -4.99 28.01 4.04
C ARG A 221 -4.51 27.62 5.43
N ASP A 222 -4.65 28.53 6.40
CA ASP A 222 -4.17 28.32 7.78
C ASP A 222 -4.97 27.23 8.51
N LYS A 223 -6.27 27.13 8.21
CA LYS A 223 -7.17 26.10 8.78
C LYS A 223 -6.78 24.72 8.28
N VAL A 224 -6.54 24.60 6.97
CA VAL A 224 -6.10 23.35 6.33
C VAL A 224 -4.66 23.00 6.71
N GLY A 225 -3.87 23.99 7.14
CA GLY A 225 -2.47 23.81 7.54
C GLY A 225 -1.48 23.85 6.36
N TYR A 226 -1.87 24.44 5.23
CA TYR A 226 -1.01 24.56 4.04
C TYR A 226 0.04 25.66 4.21
N ASN A 227 1.30 25.35 3.90
CA ASN A 227 2.41 26.31 3.93
C ASN A 227 2.88 26.68 2.50
N PRO A 228 2.71 27.93 2.04
CA PRO A 228 3.11 28.35 0.70
C PRO A 228 4.63 28.44 0.51
N ASP A 229 5.39 28.56 1.59
CA ASP A 229 6.86 28.55 1.56
C ASP A 229 7.42 27.12 1.47
N ASN A 230 6.56 26.11 1.69
CA ASN A 230 6.90 24.69 1.61
C ASN A 230 5.78 23.91 0.88
N PRO A 231 5.53 24.22 -0.41
CA PRO A 231 4.48 23.58 -1.19
C PRO A 231 4.71 22.08 -1.29
N ILE A 232 3.65 21.32 -1.58
CA ILE A 232 3.76 19.87 -1.76
C ILE A 232 4.47 19.59 -3.08
N SER A 233 5.39 18.63 -3.08
CA SER A 233 6.05 18.10 -4.28
C SER A 233 5.86 16.58 -4.38
N GLU A 234 6.24 15.98 -5.51
CA GLU A 234 6.21 14.52 -5.63
C GLU A 234 7.32 13.87 -4.78
N GLU A 235 8.46 14.55 -4.65
CA GLU A 235 9.66 14.06 -3.98
C GLU A 235 9.51 13.96 -2.46
N ASP A 236 8.79 14.89 -1.84
CA ASP A 236 8.54 14.93 -0.40
C ASP A 236 7.21 14.29 0.01
N PHE A 237 6.38 13.88 -0.95
CA PHE A 237 5.04 13.31 -0.71
C PHE A 237 5.07 12.13 0.25
N ALA A 238 6.05 11.24 0.12
CA ALA A 238 6.17 10.06 0.97
C ALA A 238 6.59 10.41 2.41
N GLU A 239 7.47 11.40 2.58
CA GLU A 239 7.97 11.82 3.90
C GLU A 239 6.93 12.68 4.64
N ARG A 240 6.12 13.43 3.90
CA ARG A 240 5.06 14.31 4.41
C ARG A 240 3.66 13.69 4.36
N ILE A 241 3.55 12.38 4.13
CA ILE A 241 2.26 11.71 3.87
C ILE A 241 1.21 11.95 4.97
N ASP A 242 1.62 11.96 6.24
CA ASP A 242 0.71 12.18 7.37
C ASP A 242 0.23 13.66 7.43
N GLU A 243 1.12 14.60 7.13
CA GLU A 243 0.80 16.04 7.01
C GLU A 243 -0.19 16.27 5.86
N ILE A 244 0.12 15.72 4.69
CA ILE A 244 -0.71 15.84 3.48
C ILE A 244 -2.07 15.18 3.70
N ASN A 245 -2.12 14.01 4.32
CA ASN A 245 -3.38 13.33 4.61
C ASN A 245 -4.28 14.18 5.53
N ASN A 246 -3.71 14.85 6.53
CA ASN A 246 -4.46 15.79 7.37
C ASN A 246 -4.94 17.01 6.57
N MET A 247 -4.10 17.59 5.70
CA MET A 247 -4.52 18.70 4.83
C MET A 247 -5.69 18.30 3.93
N VAL A 248 -5.66 17.09 3.34
CA VAL A 248 -6.77 16.58 2.52
C VAL A 248 -8.04 16.40 3.34
N TYR A 249 -7.92 15.91 4.59
CA TYR A 249 -9.06 15.77 5.49
C TYR A 249 -9.68 17.13 5.82
N GLU A 250 -8.88 18.12 6.23
CA GLU A 250 -9.36 19.46 6.56
C GLU A 250 -9.96 20.17 5.34
N LEU A 251 -9.36 20.02 4.16
CA LEU A 251 -9.93 20.55 2.91
C LEU A 251 -11.29 19.91 2.58
N PHE A 252 -11.45 18.61 2.86
CA PHE A 252 -12.75 17.95 2.71
C PHE A 252 -13.78 18.55 3.67
N GLU A 253 -13.43 18.75 4.94
CA GLU A 253 -14.33 19.40 5.90
C GLU A 253 -14.74 20.81 5.42
N VAL A 254 -13.79 21.60 4.89
CA VAL A 254 -14.06 22.92 4.29
C VAL A 254 -15.00 22.85 3.08
N ARG A 255 -14.85 21.83 2.22
CA ARG A 255 -15.66 21.70 1.00
C ARG A 255 -17.12 21.31 1.28
N TYR A 256 -17.38 20.65 2.41
CA TYR A 256 -18.67 20.04 2.72
C TYR A 256 -19.38 20.63 3.95
N HIS A 257 -18.80 21.68 4.58
CA HIS A 257 -19.39 22.44 5.68
C HIS A 257 -19.30 23.94 5.45
#